data_AF-A0A317IRX2-F1
#
_entry.id   AF-A0A317IRX2-F1
#
_cell.length_a   1.000
_cell.length_b   1.000
_cell.length_c   1.000
_cell.angle_alpha   90.00
_cell.angle_beta   90.00
_cell.angle_gamma   90.00
#
_symmetry.space_group_name_H-M   'P 1'
#
loop_
_entity.id
_entity.type
_entity.pdbx_description
1 polymer ?
#
loop_
_entity_poly.entity_id
_entity_poly.type
_entity_poly.pdbx_seq_one_letter_code
_entity_poly.pdbx_strand_id
1 'polypeptide(L)'
;MLFLVILCGFAFLGLALCVLSIFMVTIIGNELQAKADTIVVEAATTINANDVVGQMNNLISRSRMLVESSRSSYESSATGPKRHLQGLAQYLLNESRSGAEFLEKQRAELSTIKSAGVSDLIKDRLTGSGFRSVCPWVKIRQVSVKNLSVGTMIDLYSNVLAGKNELYDYDLRHHYIEASSHLYGGNLNAKLPNADRDLNFNLSGLPAPVGSIVAPARLIAGEHFVPLAKICSDDQTKIDRSSQIPAAVQVEFSCTVIDQFTGHEHIVQRSATACTSGAQPIR
;
A
#
# COMPACT_ATOMS: atom_id res chain seq x y z
N MET A 1 -29.75 31.44 -51.62
CA MET A 1 -29.47 31.87 -50.23
C MET A 1 -30.12 30.97 -49.17
N LEU A 2 -31.43 30.67 -49.23
CA LEU A 2 -32.11 29.83 -48.23
C LEU A 2 -31.42 28.47 -47.98
N PHE A 3 -31.03 27.76 -49.05
CA PHE A 3 -30.37 26.46 -48.95
C PHE A 3 -29.02 26.52 -48.20
N LEU A 4 -28.27 27.60 -48.38
CA LEU A 4 -26.96 27.80 -47.74
C LEU A 4 -27.11 28.11 -46.25
N VAL A 5 -28.15 28.85 -45.87
CA VAL A 5 -28.50 29.12 -44.46
C VAL A 5 -28.93 27.82 -43.76
N ILE A 6 -29.75 27.00 -44.42
CA ILE A 6 -30.18 25.70 -43.88
C ILE A 6 -28.97 24.77 -43.70
N LEU A 7 -28.08 24.68 -44.70
CA LEU A 7 -26.88 23.87 -44.61
C LEU A 7 -25.95 24.31 -43.47
N CYS A 8 -25.76 25.62 -43.31
CA CYS A 8 -24.97 26.18 -42.19
C CYS A 8 -25.63 25.88 -40.84
N GLY A 9 -26.97 25.96 -40.74
CA GLY A 9 -27.70 25.62 -39.52
C GLY A 9 -27.51 24.16 -39.10
N PHE A 10 -27.60 23.22 -40.04
CA PHE A 10 -27.35 21.80 -39.77
C PHE A 10 -25.89 21.53 -39.40
N ALA A 11 -24.93 22.18 -40.05
CA ALA A 11 -23.53 22.06 -39.70
C ALA A 11 -23.25 22.56 -38.27
N PHE A 12 -23.86 23.69 -37.88
CA PHE A 12 -23.71 24.24 -36.53
C PHE A 12 -24.37 23.34 -35.46
N LEU A 13 -25.55 22.79 -35.77
CA LEU A 13 -26.23 21.84 -34.89
C LEU A 13 -25.39 20.56 -34.69
N GLY A 14 -24.83 20.02 -35.78
CA GLY A 14 -23.93 18.86 -35.71
C GLY A 14 -22.69 19.13 -34.86
N LEU A 15 -22.04 20.29 -35.05
CA LEU A 15 -20.88 20.69 -34.24
C LEU A 15 -21.24 20.80 -32.75
N ALA A 16 -22.39 21.42 -32.44
CA ALA A 16 -22.87 21.57 -31.07
C ALA A 16 -23.11 20.21 -30.39
N LEU A 17 -23.66 19.23 -31.12
CA LEU A 17 -23.87 17.87 -30.62
C LEU A 17 -22.54 17.14 -30.36
N CYS A 18 -21.54 17.30 -31.24
CA CYS A 18 -20.21 16.73 -31.01
C CYS A 18 -19.52 17.31 -29.76
N VAL A 19 -19.57 18.63 -29.59
CA VAL A 19 -18.99 19.30 -28.40
C VAL A 19 -19.70 18.84 -27.13
N LEU A 20 -21.03 18.72 -27.17
CA LEU A 20 -21.82 18.21 -26.05
C LEU A 20 -21.45 16.77 -25.70
N SER A 21 -21.27 15.90 -26.69
CA SER A 21 -20.88 14.49 -26.48
C SER A 21 -19.50 14.40 -25.78
N ILE A 22 -18.50 15.16 -26.26
CA ILE A 22 -17.17 15.22 -25.61
C ILE A 22 -17.29 15.72 -24.17
N PHE A 23 -18.03 16.81 -23.95
CA PHE A 23 -18.24 17.37 -22.62
C PHE A 23 -18.87 16.35 -21.66
N MET A 24 -19.83 15.55 -22.12
CA MET A 24 -20.46 14.51 -21.31
C MET A 24 -19.50 13.37 -20.94
N VAL A 25 -18.67 12.91 -21.89
CA VAL A 25 -17.64 11.90 -21.60
C VAL A 25 -16.66 12.42 -20.54
N THR A 26 -16.32 13.72 -20.56
CA THR A 26 -15.47 14.31 -19.53
C THR A 26 -16.13 14.35 -18.15
N ILE A 27 -17.44 14.65 -18.06
CA ILE A 27 -18.19 14.63 -16.80
C ILE A 27 -18.18 13.22 -16.19
N ILE A 28 -18.47 12.19 -16.99
CA ILE A 28 -18.47 10.80 -16.52
C ILE A 28 -17.06 10.38 -16.09
N GLY A 29 -16.04 10.80 -16.84
CA GLY A 29 -14.65 10.57 -16.46
C GLY A 29 -14.26 11.21 -15.12
N ASN A 30 -14.80 12.39 -14.81
CA ASN A 30 -14.56 13.06 -13.52
C ASN A 30 -15.32 12.39 -12.38
N GLU A 31 -16.56 11.96 -12.60
CA GLU A 31 -17.32 11.20 -11.59
C GLU A 31 -16.65 9.85 -11.29
N LEU A 32 -16.18 9.15 -12.34
CA LEU A 32 -15.44 7.90 -12.20
C LEU A 32 -14.14 8.12 -11.41
N GLN A 33 -13.41 9.19 -11.68
CA GLN A 33 -12.20 9.54 -10.92
C GLN A 33 -12.53 9.81 -9.44
N ALA A 34 -13.55 10.64 -9.15
CA ALA A 34 -13.92 10.96 -7.76
C ALA A 34 -14.34 9.72 -6.95
N LYS A 35 -15.06 8.77 -7.60
CA LYS A 35 -15.39 7.48 -7.00
C LYS A 35 -14.15 6.61 -6.79
N ALA A 36 -13.28 6.55 -7.80
CA ALA A 36 -12.03 5.81 -7.71
C ALA A 36 -11.16 6.31 -6.55
N ASP A 37 -11.03 7.62 -6.41
CA ASP A 37 -10.30 8.30 -5.35
C ASP A 37 -10.87 7.95 -3.97
N THR A 38 -12.19 7.98 -3.83
CA THR A 38 -12.86 7.62 -2.57
C THR A 38 -12.62 6.16 -2.19
N ILE A 39 -12.81 5.24 -3.14
CA ILE A 39 -12.65 3.81 -2.93
C ILE A 39 -11.19 3.46 -2.59
N VAL A 40 -10.22 4.05 -3.29
CA VAL A 40 -8.81 3.73 -3.06
C VAL A 40 -8.31 4.29 -1.72
N VAL A 41 -8.80 5.46 -1.29
CA VAL A 41 -8.49 5.99 0.05
C VAL A 41 -9.09 5.10 1.12
N GLU A 42 -10.34 4.66 0.97
CA GLU A 42 -10.97 3.71 1.90
C GLU A 42 -10.19 2.40 1.96
N ALA A 43 -9.83 1.82 0.81
CA ALA A 43 -8.97 0.63 0.73
C ALA A 43 -7.60 0.86 1.39
N ALA A 44 -6.99 2.03 1.23
CA ALA A 44 -5.72 2.35 1.88
C ALA A 44 -5.87 2.48 3.40
N THR A 45 -7.01 2.95 3.91
CA THR A 45 -7.26 3.00 5.37
C THR A 45 -7.38 1.63 6.01
N THR A 46 -7.90 0.62 5.31
CA THR A 46 -8.07 -0.73 5.88
C THR A 46 -6.75 -1.47 6.07
N ILE A 47 -5.73 -1.12 5.28
CA ILE A 47 -4.37 -1.67 5.39
C ILE A 47 -3.82 -1.46 6.81
N ASN A 48 -3.71 -0.20 7.27
CA ASN A 48 -3.21 0.14 8.61
C ASN A 48 -4.32 0.47 9.62
N ALA A 49 -5.49 -0.15 9.47
CA ALA A 49 -6.56 -0.03 10.47
C ALA A 49 -6.04 -0.47 11.85
N ASN A 50 -6.34 0.32 12.89
CA ASN A 50 -5.92 0.11 14.28
C ASN A 50 -4.40 -0.01 14.48
N ASP A 51 -3.60 0.61 13.61
CA ASP A 51 -2.13 0.63 13.72
C ASP A 51 -1.45 -0.75 13.70
N VAL A 52 -2.10 -1.74 13.10
CA VAL A 52 -1.58 -3.12 13.09
C VAL A 52 -0.23 -3.22 12.38
N VAL A 53 0.00 -2.43 11.32
CA VAL A 53 1.28 -2.42 10.59
C VAL A 53 2.36 -1.74 11.42
N GLY A 54 2.02 -0.63 12.07
CA GLY A 54 2.95 0.09 12.94
C GLY A 54 3.40 -0.74 14.14
N GLN A 55 2.47 -1.46 14.77
CA GLN A 55 2.78 -2.39 15.85
C GLN A 55 3.62 -3.57 15.36
N MET A 56 3.32 -4.16 14.21
CA MET A 56 4.09 -5.26 13.64
C MET A 56 5.55 -4.85 13.36
N ASN A 57 5.76 -3.69 12.74
CA ASN A 57 7.11 -3.17 12.51
C ASN A 57 7.90 -2.99 13.83
N ASN A 58 7.25 -2.46 14.86
CA ASN A 58 7.86 -2.33 16.19
C ASN A 58 8.20 -3.70 16.80
N LEU A 59 7.30 -4.67 16.73
CA LEU A 59 7.54 -6.03 17.23
C LEU A 59 8.74 -6.69 16.54
N ILE A 60 8.86 -6.53 15.22
CA ILE A 60 10.00 -7.05 14.44
C ILE A 60 11.30 -6.39 14.88
N SER A 61 11.30 -5.06 15.04
CA SER A 61 12.47 -4.33 15.51
C SER A 61 12.89 -4.75 16.93
N ARG A 62 11.92 -4.90 17.85
CA ARG A 62 12.19 -5.36 19.23
C ARG A 62 12.66 -6.81 19.27
N SER A 63 12.09 -7.67 18.43
CA SER A 63 12.53 -9.07 18.29
C SER A 63 13.97 -9.14 17.78
N ARG A 64 14.32 -8.30 16.79
CA ARG A 64 15.70 -8.17 16.30
C ARG A 64 16.67 -7.78 17.42
N MET A 65 16.32 -6.76 18.20
CA MET A 65 17.12 -6.33 19.36
C MET A 65 17.25 -7.43 20.42
N LEU A 66 16.18 -8.20 20.64
CA LEU A 66 16.17 -9.28 21.63
C LEU A 66 17.11 -10.42 21.22
N VAL A 67 17.10 -10.84 19.95
CA VAL A 67 18.02 -11.87 19.45
C VAL A 67 19.47 -11.44 19.66
N GLU A 68 19.81 -10.21 19.30
CA GLU A 68 21.17 -9.68 19.50
C GLU A 68 21.54 -9.62 20.99
N SER A 69 20.65 -9.11 21.84
CA SER A 69 20.90 -9.03 23.28
C SER A 69 21.07 -10.41 23.91
N SER A 70 20.30 -11.40 23.46
CA SER A 70 20.42 -12.79 23.90
C SER A 70 21.71 -13.43 23.42
N ARG A 71 22.17 -13.10 22.20
CA ARG A 71 23.46 -13.54 21.64
C ARG A 71 24.62 -13.01 22.47
N SER A 72 24.65 -11.69 22.70
CA SER A 72 25.66 -11.02 23.52
C SER A 72 25.71 -11.60 24.94
N SER A 73 24.55 -11.91 25.52
CA SER A 73 24.45 -12.58 26.84
C SER A 73 25.02 -14.00 26.82
N TYR A 74 24.72 -14.79 25.79
CA TYR A 74 25.27 -16.13 25.62
C TYR A 74 26.80 -16.11 25.48
N GLU A 75 27.35 -15.25 24.63
CA GLU A 75 28.79 -15.13 24.41
C GLU A 75 29.53 -14.67 25.67
N SER A 76 28.97 -13.69 26.39
CA SER A 76 29.50 -13.22 27.67
C SER A 76 29.46 -14.31 28.76
N SER A 77 28.43 -15.17 28.75
CA SER A 77 28.34 -16.28 29.69
C SER A 77 29.32 -17.41 29.37
N ALA A 78 29.62 -17.66 28.09
CA ALA A 78 30.50 -18.73 27.66
C ALA A 78 31.98 -18.48 28.04
N THR A 79 32.39 -17.22 28.08
CA THR A 79 33.79 -16.80 28.31
C THR A 79 34.02 -16.18 29.70
N GLY A 80 32.96 -15.79 30.40
CA GLY A 80 33.02 -15.05 31.65
C GLY A 80 32.84 -15.88 32.94
N PRO A 81 32.82 -15.20 34.11
CA PRO A 81 32.64 -15.84 35.42
C PRO A 81 31.24 -16.45 35.61
N LYS A 82 30.29 -16.12 34.73
CA LYS A 82 28.90 -16.60 34.75
C LYS A 82 28.69 -17.87 33.93
N ARG A 83 29.73 -18.69 33.73
CA ARG A 83 29.68 -19.91 32.92
C ARG A 83 28.61 -20.91 33.33
N HIS A 84 28.27 -20.97 34.62
CA HIS A 84 27.18 -21.80 35.12
C HIS A 84 25.79 -21.40 34.55
N LEU A 85 25.62 -20.18 34.04
CA LEU A 85 24.38 -19.71 33.41
C LEU A 85 24.35 -19.94 31.89
N GLN A 86 25.39 -20.54 31.29
CA GLN A 86 25.51 -20.70 29.84
C GLN A 86 24.32 -21.47 29.25
N GLY A 87 23.87 -22.54 29.92
CA GLY A 87 22.71 -23.32 29.46
C GLY A 87 21.42 -22.50 29.39
N LEU A 88 21.18 -21.64 30.39
CA LEU A 88 20.03 -20.74 30.40
C LEU A 88 20.16 -19.66 29.31
N ALA A 89 21.35 -19.08 29.13
CA ALA A 89 21.58 -18.08 28.09
C ALA A 89 21.39 -18.68 26.68
N GLN A 90 21.80 -19.93 26.47
CA GLN A 90 21.56 -20.64 25.22
C GLN A 90 20.07 -20.90 24.99
N TYR A 91 19.33 -21.28 26.04
CA TYR A 91 17.88 -21.46 25.97
C TYR A 91 17.17 -20.16 25.56
N LEU A 92 17.48 -19.04 26.22
CA LEU A 92 16.90 -17.72 25.91
C LEU A 92 17.22 -17.26 24.48
N LEU A 93 18.43 -17.53 24.00
CA LEU A 93 18.81 -17.25 22.62
C LEU A 93 17.99 -18.08 21.63
N ASN A 94 17.84 -19.39 21.85
CA ASN A 94 17.05 -20.24 20.99
C ASN A 94 15.57 -19.80 20.97
N GLU A 95 15.01 -19.48 22.14
CA GLU A 95 13.65 -18.95 22.27
C GLU A 95 13.49 -17.63 21.50
N SER A 96 14.46 -16.72 21.62
CA SER A 96 14.46 -15.45 20.88
C SER A 96 14.47 -15.66 19.36
N ARG A 97 15.30 -16.61 18.88
CA ARG A 97 15.39 -16.95 17.45
C ARG A 97 14.08 -17.57 16.93
N SER A 98 13.51 -18.53 17.65
CA SER A 98 12.20 -19.10 17.30
C SER A 98 11.07 -18.07 17.33
N GLY A 99 11.12 -17.12 18.28
CA GLY A 99 10.20 -15.98 18.33
C GLY A 99 10.31 -15.07 17.10
N ALA A 100 11.52 -14.81 16.62
CA ALA A 100 11.75 -14.05 15.38
C ALA A 100 11.17 -14.74 14.15
N GLU A 101 11.39 -16.05 14.00
CA GLU A 101 10.82 -16.84 12.90
C GLU A 101 9.29 -16.86 12.93
N PHE A 102 8.71 -17.01 14.12
CA PHE A 102 7.25 -16.96 14.31
C PHE A 102 6.68 -15.59 13.90
N LEU A 103 7.30 -14.49 14.33
CA LEU A 103 6.86 -13.14 13.98
C LEU A 103 6.93 -12.89 12.48
N GLU A 104 8.00 -13.33 11.82
CA GLU A 104 8.12 -13.19 10.36
C GLU A 104 7.03 -13.96 9.61
N LYS A 105 6.67 -15.16 10.09
CA LYS A 105 5.52 -15.91 9.57
C LYS A 105 4.21 -15.15 9.75
N GLN A 106 3.95 -14.62 10.95
CA GLN A 106 2.74 -13.83 11.22
C GLN A 106 2.66 -12.55 10.37
N ARG A 107 3.80 -11.88 10.15
CA ARG A 107 3.90 -10.71 9.26
C ARG A 107 3.56 -11.06 7.81
N ALA A 108 4.07 -12.19 7.30
CA ALA A 108 3.76 -12.66 5.94
C ALA A 108 2.27 -13.04 5.78
N GLU A 109 1.69 -13.70 6.78
CA GLU A 109 0.25 -13.99 6.83
C GLU A 109 -0.57 -12.70 6.85
N LEU A 110 -0.18 -11.71 7.67
CA LEU A 110 -0.82 -10.40 7.74
C LEU A 110 -0.80 -9.67 6.40
N SER A 111 0.32 -9.68 5.67
CA SER A 111 0.41 -9.09 4.32
C SER A 111 -0.61 -9.70 3.36
N THR A 112 -0.78 -11.03 3.41
CA THR A 112 -1.74 -11.76 2.58
C THR A 112 -3.19 -11.39 2.94
N ILE A 113 -3.52 -11.36 4.24
CA ILE A 113 -4.85 -11.00 4.74
C ILE A 113 -5.21 -9.56 4.35
N LYS A 114 -4.27 -8.62 4.50
CA LYS A 114 -4.50 -7.21 4.15
C LYS A 114 -4.71 -7.02 2.65
N SER A 115 -3.93 -7.71 1.83
CA SER A 115 -4.09 -7.68 0.36
C SER A 115 -5.43 -8.26 -0.07
N ALA A 116 -5.86 -9.37 0.52
CA ALA A 116 -7.18 -9.96 0.27
C ALA A 116 -8.31 -9.01 0.69
N GLY A 117 -8.23 -8.41 1.88
CA GLY A 117 -9.24 -7.46 2.38
C GLY A 117 -9.38 -6.21 1.50
N VAL A 118 -8.30 -5.73 0.86
CA VAL A 118 -8.36 -4.65 -0.14
C VAL A 118 -9.16 -5.08 -1.37
N SER A 119 -8.93 -6.30 -1.87
CA SER A 119 -9.67 -6.86 -3.02
C SER A 119 -11.17 -6.96 -2.73
N ASP A 120 -11.51 -7.51 -1.56
CA ASP A 120 -12.90 -7.73 -1.15
C ASP A 120 -13.63 -6.38 -0.99
N LEU A 121 -13.00 -5.40 -0.34
CA LEU A 121 -13.57 -4.06 -0.18
C LEU A 121 -13.88 -3.40 -1.53
N ILE A 122 -12.95 -3.48 -2.49
CA ILE A 122 -13.14 -2.86 -3.80
C ILE A 122 -14.28 -3.55 -4.56
N LYS A 123 -14.35 -4.89 -4.50
CA LYS A 123 -15.44 -5.67 -5.11
C LYS A 123 -16.80 -5.30 -4.50
N ASP A 124 -16.87 -5.19 -3.17
CA ASP A 124 -18.07 -4.81 -2.44
C ASP A 124 -18.52 -3.38 -2.80
N ARG A 125 -17.58 -2.44 -2.90
CA ARG A 125 -17.88 -1.06 -3.28
C ARG A 125 -18.36 -0.93 -4.73
N LEU A 126 -17.88 -1.76 -5.64
CA LEU A 126 -18.32 -1.76 -7.04
C LEU A 126 -19.70 -2.39 -7.24
N THR A 127 -20.00 -3.46 -6.52
CA THR A 127 -21.33 -4.10 -6.59
C THR A 127 -22.41 -3.22 -5.95
N GLY A 128 -22.07 -2.48 -4.89
CA GLY A 128 -23.00 -1.57 -4.21
C GLY A 128 -23.16 -0.19 -4.86
N SER A 129 -22.18 0.27 -5.65
CA SER A 129 -22.24 1.60 -6.28
C SER A 129 -22.86 1.54 -7.67
N GLY A 130 -24.19 1.59 -7.73
CA GLY A 130 -24.88 1.89 -8.98
C GLY A 130 -24.38 3.24 -9.53
N PHE A 131 -23.73 3.25 -10.69
CA PHE A 131 -23.42 4.48 -11.40
C PHE A 131 -24.74 5.03 -11.93
N ARG A 132 -25.30 6.01 -11.22
CA ARG A 132 -26.54 6.67 -11.63
C ARG A 132 -26.24 7.45 -12.89
N SER A 133 -26.91 7.11 -13.98
CA SER A 133 -26.81 7.87 -15.22
C SER A 133 -27.20 9.32 -14.96
N VAL A 134 -26.22 10.23 -14.96
CA VAL A 134 -26.42 11.67 -14.73
C VAL A 134 -27.24 12.29 -15.86
N CYS A 135 -27.25 11.68 -17.05
CA CYS A 135 -27.94 12.17 -18.24
C CYS A 135 -28.84 11.08 -18.88
N PRO A 136 -30.03 11.44 -19.39
CA PRO A 136 -30.95 10.48 -20.04
C PRO A 136 -30.37 9.79 -21.28
N TRP A 137 -29.45 10.47 -21.97
CA TRP A 137 -28.92 10.11 -23.29
C TRP A 137 -27.58 9.39 -23.22
N VAL A 138 -27.04 9.15 -22.02
CA VAL A 138 -25.77 8.45 -21.84
C VAL A 138 -26.00 7.26 -20.91
N LYS A 139 -25.71 6.06 -21.40
CA LYS A 139 -25.82 4.83 -20.62
C LYS A 139 -24.45 4.35 -20.21
N ILE A 140 -24.25 4.20 -18.91
CA ILE A 140 -23.10 3.51 -18.35
C ILE A 140 -23.43 2.02 -18.35
N ARG A 141 -22.70 1.22 -19.13
CA ARG A 141 -22.98 -0.21 -19.30
C ARG A 141 -22.44 -1.02 -18.13
N GLN A 142 -21.15 -0.84 -17.83
CA GLN A 142 -20.46 -1.59 -16.80
C GLN A 142 -19.22 -0.82 -16.36
N VAL A 143 -18.94 -0.87 -15.06
CA VAL A 143 -17.67 -0.46 -14.47
C VAL A 143 -16.97 -1.71 -13.98
N SER A 144 -15.71 -1.88 -14.36
CA SER A 144 -14.87 -3.00 -13.96
C SER A 144 -13.50 -2.52 -13.46
N VAL A 145 -12.84 -3.38 -12.68
CA VAL A 145 -11.45 -3.16 -12.25
C VAL A 145 -10.55 -3.83 -13.26
N LYS A 146 -9.84 -3.02 -14.03
CA LYS A 146 -8.87 -3.53 -15.00
C LYS A 146 -7.60 -3.98 -14.31
N ASN A 147 -7.09 -3.14 -13.40
CA ASN A 147 -5.90 -3.44 -12.61
C ASN A 147 -6.12 -3.08 -11.14
N LEU A 148 -5.72 -3.99 -10.25
CA LEU A 148 -5.61 -3.73 -8.81
C LEU A 148 -4.24 -4.19 -8.33
N SER A 149 -3.48 -3.25 -7.78
CA SER A 149 -2.17 -3.52 -7.20
C SER A 149 -2.08 -2.95 -5.80
N VAL A 150 -1.42 -3.68 -4.91
CA VAL A 150 -0.98 -3.18 -3.61
C VAL A 150 0.52 -3.01 -3.63
N GLY A 151 0.99 -2.01 -2.91
CA GLY A 151 2.35 -1.56 -3.04
C GLY A 151 2.77 -0.70 -1.88
N THR A 152 3.79 0.10 -2.13
CA THR A 152 4.36 1.05 -1.20
C THR A 152 4.65 2.36 -1.94
N MET A 153 5.17 3.36 -1.24
CA MET A 153 5.63 4.59 -1.87
C MET A 153 7.14 4.60 -2.01
N ILE A 154 7.63 5.31 -3.02
CA ILE A 154 9.05 5.66 -3.14
C ILE A 154 9.50 6.42 -1.89
N ASP A 155 10.70 6.13 -1.40
CA ASP A 155 11.35 6.80 -0.25
C ASP A 155 10.51 6.82 1.04
N LEU A 156 9.65 5.80 1.22
CA LEU A 156 8.87 5.66 2.43
C LEU A 156 9.67 4.95 3.53
N TYR A 157 10.04 5.68 4.57
CA TYR A 157 10.64 5.12 5.78
C TYR A 157 9.66 4.23 6.56
N SER A 158 10.19 3.39 7.43
CA SER A 158 9.41 2.67 8.45
C SER A 158 9.14 3.59 9.64
N ASN A 159 8.13 3.26 10.44
CA ASN A 159 7.77 4.00 11.65
C ASN A 159 8.67 3.69 12.85
N VAL A 160 9.67 2.85 12.66
CA VAL A 160 10.56 2.36 13.72
C VAL A 160 11.73 3.31 13.87
N LEU A 161 11.90 3.84 15.09
CA LEU A 161 13.09 4.58 15.48
C LEU A 161 14.22 3.60 15.81
N ALA A 162 15.39 3.83 15.23
CA ALA A 162 16.59 3.12 15.62
C ALA A 162 17.03 3.51 17.03
N GLY A 163 16.97 2.56 17.96
CA GLY A 163 17.56 2.73 19.27
C GLY A 163 19.09 2.83 19.17
N LYS A 164 19.71 3.69 19.97
CA LYS A 164 21.17 3.71 20.16
C LYS A 164 21.59 2.47 20.96
N ASN A 165 21.78 1.36 20.28
CA ASN A 165 22.21 0.08 20.82
C ASN A 165 23.47 -0.40 20.09
N GLU A 166 23.95 -1.60 20.44
CA GLU A 166 25.12 -2.23 19.82
C GLU A 166 24.97 -2.42 18.29
N LEU A 167 23.73 -2.44 17.78
CA LEU A 167 23.44 -2.56 16.35
C LEU A 167 23.45 -1.21 15.61
N TYR A 168 23.37 -0.08 16.31
CA TYR A 168 23.16 1.23 15.68
C TYR A 168 24.25 1.58 14.65
N ASP A 169 25.53 1.41 15.01
CA ASP A 169 26.65 1.70 14.10
C ASP A 169 26.76 0.68 12.97
N TYR A 170 26.32 -0.55 13.21
CA TYR A 170 26.22 -1.56 12.16
C TYR A 170 25.13 -1.17 11.15
N ASP A 171 23.95 -0.81 11.64
CA ASP A 171 22.79 -0.47 10.84
C ASP A 171 22.99 0.83 10.04
N LEU A 172 23.69 1.81 10.60
CA LEU A 172 24.07 3.03 9.91
C LEU A 172 25.04 2.75 8.75
N ARG A 173 26.03 1.87 8.96
CA ARG A 173 27.00 1.47 7.92
C ARG A 173 26.36 0.66 6.79
N HIS A 174 25.30 -0.08 7.08
CA HIS A 174 24.55 -0.87 6.09
C HIS A 174 23.39 -0.10 5.45
N HIS A 175 23.25 1.20 5.75
CA HIS A 175 22.17 2.05 5.25
C HIS A 175 20.76 1.53 5.59
N TYR A 176 20.62 0.83 6.72
CA TYR A 176 19.31 0.44 7.23
C TYR A 176 18.60 1.60 7.92
N ILE A 177 19.36 2.56 8.43
CA ILE A 177 18.88 3.74 9.15
C ILE A 177 19.24 4.98 8.36
N GLU A 178 18.28 5.89 8.25
CA GLU A 178 18.52 7.24 7.75
C GLU A 178 19.18 8.11 8.83
N ALA A 179 20.33 8.69 8.52
CA ALA A 179 21.14 9.40 9.51
C ALA A 179 20.44 10.64 10.09
N SER A 180 19.58 11.29 9.29
CA SER A 180 18.89 12.53 9.65
C SER A 180 17.66 12.32 10.52
N SER A 181 16.87 11.28 10.24
CA SER A 181 15.62 10.98 10.95
C SER A 181 15.77 9.91 12.02
N HIS A 182 16.87 9.15 11.99
CA HIS A 182 17.08 7.95 12.80
C HIS A 182 16.00 6.88 12.62
N LEU A 183 15.25 6.93 11.53
CA LEU A 183 14.25 5.93 11.19
C LEU A 183 14.87 4.83 10.34
N TYR A 184 14.36 3.61 10.49
CA TYR A 184 14.66 2.55 9.54
C TYR A 184 14.05 2.86 8.18
N GLY A 185 14.74 2.49 7.10
CA GLY A 185 14.16 2.47 5.77
C GLY A 185 12.93 1.54 5.69
N GLY A 186 12.00 1.84 4.79
CA GLY A 186 10.86 0.96 4.53
C GLY A 186 11.18 -0.13 3.53
N ASN A 187 10.43 -1.22 3.61
CA ASN A 187 10.52 -2.38 2.73
C ASN A 187 11.89 -3.06 2.71
N LEU A 188 12.64 -2.96 3.81
CA LEU A 188 13.97 -3.55 3.95
C LEU A 188 13.94 -4.78 4.83
N ASN A 189 15.00 -5.59 4.73
CA ASN A 189 15.28 -6.70 5.63
C ASN A 189 16.51 -6.35 6.47
N ALA A 190 16.30 -5.96 7.72
CA ALA A 190 17.37 -5.55 8.64
C ALA A 190 18.09 -6.78 9.20
N LYS A 191 18.94 -7.41 8.38
CA LYS A 191 19.66 -8.62 8.78
C LYS A 191 20.56 -8.36 10.00
N LEU A 192 20.64 -9.35 10.89
CA LEU A 192 21.63 -9.36 11.96
C LEU A 192 23.00 -9.80 11.41
N PRO A 193 24.11 -9.36 12.03
CA PRO A 193 25.44 -9.81 11.66
C PRO A 193 25.68 -11.29 11.98
N ASN A 194 26.78 -11.83 11.45
CA ASN A 194 27.39 -13.10 11.90
C ASN A 194 26.45 -14.32 11.90
N ALA A 195 26.27 -14.97 13.06
CA ALA A 195 25.61 -16.26 13.21
C ALA A 195 24.08 -16.20 13.09
N ASP A 196 23.49 -15.01 13.15
CA ASP A 196 22.02 -14.79 13.10
C ASP A 196 21.54 -14.21 11.76
N ARG A 197 22.43 -14.18 10.75
CA ARG A 197 22.15 -13.69 9.39
C ARG A 197 21.08 -14.50 8.63
N ASP A 198 20.79 -15.71 9.11
CA ASP A 198 19.76 -16.58 8.57
C ASP A 198 18.35 -16.02 8.83
N LEU A 199 18.15 -15.33 9.95
CA LEU A 199 16.87 -14.72 10.34
C LEU A 199 16.52 -13.51 9.48
N ASN A 200 15.23 -13.30 9.22
CA ASN A 200 14.72 -12.16 8.46
C ASN A 200 14.00 -11.20 9.40
N PHE A 201 14.26 -9.90 9.24
CA PHE A 201 13.60 -8.82 9.98
C PHE A 201 13.07 -7.80 8.97
N ASN A 202 11.95 -8.15 8.34
CA ASN A 202 11.35 -7.36 7.27
C ASN A 202 10.54 -6.20 7.84
N LEU A 203 11.05 -4.98 7.70
CA LEU A 203 10.37 -3.75 8.10
C LEU A 203 9.65 -3.16 6.90
N SER A 204 8.33 -3.01 7.01
CA SER A 204 7.50 -2.44 5.94
C SER A 204 7.50 -0.91 6.01
N GLY A 205 7.38 -0.25 4.85
CA GLY A 205 7.29 1.20 4.79
C GLY A 205 5.99 1.71 5.42
N LEU A 206 6.09 2.64 6.36
CA LEU A 206 4.93 3.24 7.03
C LEU A 206 5.35 4.58 7.64
N PRO A 207 4.66 5.71 7.33
CA PRO A 207 5.04 7.01 7.86
C PRO A 207 5.11 7.02 9.39
N ALA A 208 6.23 7.47 9.95
CA ALA A 208 6.36 7.72 11.39
C ALA A 208 5.51 8.93 11.82
N PRO A 209 5.00 8.96 13.05
CA PRO A 209 4.33 10.14 13.60
C PRO A 209 5.34 11.28 13.84
N VAL A 210 4.96 12.52 13.53
CA VAL A 210 5.78 13.71 13.77
C VAL A 210 5.09 14.58 14.81
N GLY A 211 5.72 14.78 15.98
CA GLY A 211 5.14 15.58 17.06
C GLY A 211 3.77 15.06 17.53
N SER A 212 3.60 13.74 17.61
CA SER A 212 2.33 13.05 17.92
C SER A 212 1.24 13.15 16.85
N ILE A 213 1.53 13.74 15.68
CA ILE A 213 0.59 13.83 14.56
C ILE A 213 0.81 12.63 13.63
N VAL A 214 -0.29 11.93 13.33
CA VAL A 214 -0.31 10.80 12.40
C VAL A 214 -0.72 11.29 11.02
N ALA A 215 0.06 10.94 10.00
CA ALA A 215 -0.33 11.24 8.61
C ALA A 215 -1.62 10.48 8.25
N PRO A 216 -2.68 11.15 7.77
CA PRO A 216 -3.89 10.45 7.33
C PRO A 216 -3.62 9.67 6.04
N ALA A 217 -4.51 8.71 5.75
CA ALA A 217 -4.58 8.13 4.42
C ALA A 217 -4.93 9.23 3.41
N ARG A 218 -4.26 9.21 2.26
CA ARG A 218 -4.36 10.29 1.27
C ARG A 218 -4.08 9.79 -0.14
N LEU A 219 -4.60 10.50 -1.12
CA LEU A 219 -4.26 10.31 -2.52
C LEU A 219 -2.80 10.68 -2.76
N ILE A 220 -2.16 9.95 -3.67
CA ILE A 220 -0.79 10.20 -4.10
C ILE A 220 -0.72 10.10 -5.63
N ALA A 221 0.29 10.74 -6.22
CA ALA A 221 0.55 10.58 -7.64
C ALA A 221 1.00 9.14 -7.94
N GLY A 222 0.51 8.58 -9.05
CA GLY A 222 0.84 7.22 -9.45
C GLY A 222 2.33 6.99 -9.72
N GLU A 223 3.09 8.04 -10.03
CA GLU A 223 4.55 7.98 -10.21
C GLU A 223 5.32 7.65 -8.93
N HIS A 224 4.74 7.91 -7.76
CA HIS A 224 5.34 7.57 -6.47
C HIS A 224 4.95 6.18 -5.97
N PHE A 225 4.14 5.43 -6.73
CA PHE A 225 3.70 4.09 -6.36
C PHE A 225 4.68 3.03 -6.82
N VAL A 226 5.09 2.16 -5.90
CA VAL A 226 5.91 0.98 -6.19
C VAL A 226 5.07 -0.26 -5.94
N PRO A 227 4.70 -1.03 -7.00
CA PRO A 227 3.89 -2.22 -6.84
C PRO A 227 4.66 -3.32 -6.11
N LEU A 228 4.04 -3.92 -5.09
CA LEU A 228 4.59 -5.06 -4.35
C LEU A 228 3.90 -6.37 -4.73
N ALA A 229 2.60 -6.31 -4.99
CA ALA A 229 1.81 -7.43 -5.47
C ALA A 229 0.69 -6.93 -6.38
N LYS A 230 0.49 -7.64 -7.50
CA LYS A 230 -0.74 -7.51 -8.29
C LYS A 230 -1.78 -8.43 -7.67
N ILE A 231 -3.03 -7.96 -7.62
CA ILE A 231 -4.19 -8.68 -7.07
C ILE A 231 -5.16 -9.03 -8.19
N CYS A 232 -5.39 -8.10 -9.12
CA CYS A 232 -6.27 -8.30 -10.27
C CYS A 232 -5.59 -7.77 -11.54
N SER A 233 -5.67 -8.55 -12.62
CA SER A 233 -5.35 -8.14 -13.98
C SER A 233 -6.44 -8.69 -14.89
N ASP A 234 -7.13 -7.82 -15.63
CA ASP A 234 -8.14 -8.20 -16.62
C ASP A 234 -9.18 -9.20 -16.07
N ASP A 235 -9.82 -8.83 -14.95
CA ASP A 235 -10.84 -9.60 -14.22
C ASP A 235 -10.38 -10.94 -13.60
N GLN A 236 -9.10 -11.32 -13.73
CA GLN A 236 -8.55 -12.48 -13.03
C GLN A 236 -7.93 -12.08 -11.69
N THR A 237 -8.47 -12.61 -10.60
CA THR A 237 -7.88 -12.42 -9.27
C THR A 237 -6.69 -13.36 -9.09
N LYS A 238 -5.48 -12.81 -9.04
CA LYS A 238 -4.26 -13.53 -8.67
C LYS A 238 -3.52 -12.68 -7.64
N ILE A 239 -3.38 -13.18 -6.43
CA ILE A 239 -2.64 -12.51 -5.36
C ILE A 239 -1.20 -13.04 -5.40
N ASP A 240 -0.28 -12.23 -5.90
CA ASP A 240 1.15 -12.54 -5.76
C ASP A 240 1.58 -12.32 -4.29
N ARG A 241 2.42 -13.22 -3.76
CA ARG A 241 2.91 -13.11 -2.38
C ARG A 241 3.93 -11.97 -2.29
N SER A 242 3.68 -11.00 -1.42
CA SER A 242 4.66 -9.95 -1.12
C SER A 242 5.50 -10.33 0.10
N SER A 243 6.79 -10.00 0.05
CA SER A 243 7.69 -10.08 1.19
C SER A 243 7.47 -8.95 2.19
N GLN A 244 6.62 -7.96 1.92
CA GLN A 244 6.36 -6.79 2.78
C GLN A 244 4.85 -6.60 2.97
N ILE A 245 4.45 -5.90 4.03
CA ILE A 245 3.07 -5.47 4.21
C ILE A 245 2.87 -4.23 3.33
N PRO A 246 1.85 -4.18 2.46
CA PRO A 246 1.62 -3.02 1.61
C PRO A 246 1.29 -1.78 2.44
N ALA A 247 1.61 -0.61 1.90
CA ALA A 247 1.33 0.72 2.46
C ALA A 247 0.60 1.64 1.47
N ALA A 248 0.35 1.17 0.25
CA ALA A 248 -0.38 1.90 -0.78
C ALA A 248 -1.23 0.95 -1.64
N VAL A 249 -2.27 1.50 -2.25
CA VAL A 249 -3.18 0.81 -3.18
C VAL A 249 -3.25 1.63 -4.46
N GLN A 250 -3.21 0.95 -5.60
CA GLN A 250 -3.46 1.52 -6.91
C GLN A 250 -4.54 0.73 -7.61
N VAL A 251 -5.54 1.43 -8.15
CA VAL A 251 -6.66 0.84 -8.89
C VAL A 251 -6.81 1.54 -10.22
N GLU A 252 -7.01 0.77 -11.28
CA GLU A 252 -7.41 1.24 -12.59
C GLU A 252 -8.84 0.75 -12.88
N PHE A 253 -9.77 1.70 -12.93
CA PHE A 253 -11.15 1.43 -13.31
C PHE A 253 -11.33 1.65 -14.81
N SER A 254 -12.17 0.82 -15.41
CA SER A 254 -12.62 0.95 -16.78
C SER A 254 -14.15 1.03 -16.81
N CYS A 255 -14.68 1.97 -17.57
CA CYS A 255 -16.12 2.17 -17.75
C CYS A 255 -16.45 2.24 -19.23
N THR A 256 -17.42 1.44 -19.68
CA THR A 256 -17.96 1.53 -21.04
C THR A 256 -19.19 2.45 -21.05
N VAL A 257 -19.08 3.54 -21.76
CA VAL A 257 -20.10 4.58 -21.91
C VAL A 257 -20.69 4.50 -23.31
N ILE A 258 -22.02 4.41 -23.41
CA ILE A 258 -22.74 4.40 -24.69
C ILE A 258 -23.41 5.75 -24.88
N ASP A 259 -23.02 6.46 -25.92
CA ASP A 259 -23.71 7.67 -26.38
C ASP A 259 -24.94 7.26 -27.20
N GLN A 260 -26.15 7.60 -26.72
CA GLN A 260 -27.38 7.22 -27.41
C GLN A 260 -27.63 8.02 -28.68
N PHE A 261 -27.01 9.19 -28.86
CA PHE A 261 -27.18 10.01 -30.07
C PHE A 261 -26.38 9.46 -31.24
N THR A 262 -25.19 8.94 -30.97
CA THR A 262 -24.27 8.44 -32.01
C THR A 262 -24.21 6.93 -32.07
N GLY A 263 -24.64 6.24 -31.00
CA GLY A 263 -24.48 4.80 -30.85
C GLY A 263 -23.03 4.37 -30.58
N HIS A 264 -22.09 5.31 -30.44
CA HIS A 264 -20.68 5.01 -30.20
C HIS A 264 -20.44 4.60 -28.75
N GLU A 265 -19.61 3.57 -28.59
CA GLU A 265 -19.09 3.16 -27.30
C GLU A 265 -17.76 3.87 -27.02
N HIS A 266 -17.66 4.50 -25.86
CA HIS A 266 -16.45 5.14 -25.36
C HIS A 266 -15.96 4.39 -24.13
N ILE A 267 -14.70 3.95 -24.15
CA ILE A 267 -14.05 3.35 -22.99
C ILE A 267 -13.34 4.47 -22.22
N VAL A 268 -13.77 4.69 -20.98
CA VAL A 268 -13.15 5.66 -20.08
C VAL A 268 -12.36 4.90 -19.02
N GLN A 269 -11.05 5.13 -18.99
CA GLN A 269 -10.15 4.55 -18.00
C GLN A 269 -9.64 5.64 -17.05
N ARG A 270 -9.63 5.30 -15.75
CA ARG A 270 -9.16 6.19 -14.68
C ARG A 270 -8.35 5.40 -13.67
N SER A 271 -7.26 5.98 -13.22
CA SER A 271 -6.42 5.40 -12.17
C SER A 271 -6.45 6.27 -10.93
N ALA A 272 -6.50 5.63 -9.77
CA ALA A 272 -6.42 6.28 -8.49
C ALA A 272 -5.41 5.54 -7.62
N THR A 273 -4.62 6.29 -6.86
CA THR A 273 -3.60 5.75 -5.98
C THR A 273 -3.71 6.43 -4.63
N ALA A 274 -3.69 5.66 -3.54
CA ALA A 274 -3.65 6.19 -2.19
C ALA A 274 -2.62 5.47 -1.33
N CYS A 275 -2.06 6.20 -0.37
CA CYS A 275 -1.26 5.63 0.71
C CYS A 275 -2.06 5.51 2.00
N THR A 276 -1.68 4.53 2.81
CA THR A 276 -2.29 4.27 4.12
C THR A 276 -1.95 5.37 5.13
N SER A 277 -2.65 5.37 6.26
CA SER A 277 -2.33 6.23 7.40
C SER A 277 -1.01 5.82 8.04
N GLY A 278 -0.28 6.80 8.57
CA GLY A 278 0.94 6.58 9.35
C GLY A 278 0.72 5.75 10.61
N ALA A 279 1.82 5.41 11.26
CA ALA A 279 1.77 4.71 12.53
C ALA A 279 1.28 5.61 13.67
N GLN A 280 0.63 5.01 14.67
CA GLN A 280 0.30 5.74 15.90
C GLN A 280 1.55 5.98 16.76
N PRO A 281 1.59 7.07 17.54
CA PRO A 281 2.63 7.27 18.54
C PRO A 281 2.62 6.12 19.54
N ILE A 282 3.80 5.57 19.83
CA ILE A 282 3.97 4.60 20.91
C ILE A 282 3.66 5.34 22.22
N ARG A 283 2.61 4.91 22.91
CA ARG A 283 2.23 5.43 24.24
C ARG A 283 3.04 4.77 25.35
#